data_AF-A0A127A5H9-F1
#
_entry.id   AF-A0A127A5H9-F1
#
_cell.length_a   1.000
_cell.length_b   1.000
_cell.length_c   1.000
_cell.angle_alpha   90.00
_cell.angle_beta   90.00
_cell.angle_gamma   90.00
#
_symmetry.space_group_name_H-M   'P 1'
#
loop_
_entity.id
_entity.type
_entity.pdbx_description
1 polymer ?
#
loop_
_entity_poly.entity_id
_entity_poly.type
_entity_poly.pdbx_seq_one_letter_code
_entity_poly.pdbx_strand_id
1 'polypeptide(L)'
;MQSLMWKFRIATLWVFYAVGMVLLFILSLMEPGFIDELRAGRVEGMPVDGFLTVMMSGFVLVPLALAVLTFVLSDRVGRWVNAVGGAFFGAMMVWDVFEHLGGLVAAPFVAGLVALAGLLVLALAVAEPALDHAHARRAGRPLAA
;
A
#
# COMPACT_ATOMS: atom_id res chain seq x y z
N MET A 1 3.29 -15.42 19.51
CA MET A 1 3.98 -14.10 19.49
C MET A 1 4.47 -13.72 18.09
N GLN A 2 5.08 -14.64 17.31
CA GLN A 2 5.55 -14.32 15.95
C GLN A 2 4.43 -13.90 14.98
N SER A 3 3.29 -14.61 14.98
CA SER A 3 2.13 -14.26 14.12
C SER A 3 1.55 -12.87 14.43
N LEU A 4 1.47 -12.49 15.71
CA LEU A 4 1.00 -11.17 16.11
C LEU A 4 1.96 -10.06 15.65
N MET A 5 3.28 -10.28 15.79
CA MET A 5 4.28 -9.31 15.33
C MET A 5 4.28 -9.16 13.80
N TRP A 6 4.02 -10.23 13.05
CA TRP A 6 3.81 -10.18 11.61
C TRP A 6 2.59 -9.32 11.23
N LYS A 7 1.44 -9.55 11.88
CA LYS A 7 0.23 -8.73 11.68
C LYS A 7 0.46 -7.24 11.94
N PHE A 8 1.16 -6.92 13.04
CA PHE A 8 1.52 -5.54 13.35
C PHE A 8 2.39 -4.90 12.26
N ARG A 9 3.41 -5.59 11.75
CA ARG A 9 4.27 -5.05 10.68
C ARG A 9 3.46 -4.71 9.43
N ILE A 10 2.62 -5.63 8.98
CA ILE A 10 1.77 -5.41 7.79
C ILE A 10 0.78 -4.27 8.02
N ALA A 11 0.09 -4.26 9.16
CA ALA A 11 -0.87 -3.20 9.47
C ALA A 11 -0.19 -1.82 9.53
N THR A 12 0.99 -1.71 10.13
CA THR A 12 1.76 -0.46 10.16
C THR A 12 2.16 -0.01 8.77
N LEU A 13 2.55 -0.93 7.88
CA LEU A 13 2.88 -0.59 6.49
C LEU A 13 1.66 -0.06 5.73
N TRP A 14 0.47 -0.60 5.97
CA TRP A 14 -0.77 -0.08 5.38
C TRP A 14 -1.15 1.31 5.89
N VAL A 15 -0.97 1.57 7.19
CA VAL A 15 -1.18 2.91 7.75
C VAL A 15 -0.17 3.90 7.16
N PHE A 16 1.11 3.50 7.06
CA PHE A 16 2.13 4.31 6.41
C PHE A 16 1.77 4.63 4.96
N TYR A 17 1.29 3.61 4.21
CA TYR A 17 0.81 3.79 2.84
C TYR A 17 -0.31 4.83 2.77
N ALA A 18 -1.34 4.70 3.61
CA ALA A 18 -2.47 5.63 3.64
C ALA A 18 -2.04 7.08 3.95
N VAL A 19 -1.11 7.27 4.89
CA VAL A 19 -0.56 8.59 5.22
C VAL A 19 0.23 9.15 4.03
N GLY A 20 1.02 8.32 3.36
CA GLY A 20 1.74 8.70 2.14
C GLY A 20 0.81 9.13 1.00
N MET A 21 -0.34 8.46 0.83
CA MET A 21 -1.37 8.88 -0.13
C MET A 21 -1.92 10.27 0.18
N VAL A 22 -2.23 10.54 1.45
CA VAL A 22 -2.68 11.89 1.86
C VAL A 22 -1.60 12.93 1.57
N LEU A 23 -0.32 12.60 1.80
CA LEU A 23 0.78 13.50 1.48
C LEU A 23 0.90 13.75 -0.03
N LEU A 24 0.76 12.72 -0.87
CA LEU A 24 0.76 12.88 -2.33
C LEU A 24 -0.38 13.79 -2.80
N PHE A 25 -1.59 13.65 -2.25
CA PHE A 25 -2.69 14.56 -2.54
C PHE A 25 -2.43 16.00 -2.08
N ILE A 26 -1.69 16.21 -1.00
CA ILE A 26 -1.28 17.56 -0.58
C ILE A 26 -0.21 18.12 -1.52
N LEU A 27 0.73 17.29 -1.96
CA LEU A 27 1.78 17.70 -2.91
C LEU A 27 1.19 18.03 -4.29
N SER A 28 0.18 17.31 -4.76
CA SER A 28 -0.47 17.62 -6.04
C SER A 28 -1.12 19.01 -6.04
N LEU A 29 -1.63 19.49 -4.90
CA LEU A 29 -2.12 20.88 -4.77
C LEU A 29 -1.03 21.93 -4.98
N MET A 30 0.24 21.57 -4.82
CA MET A 30 1.38 22.44 -5.06
C MET A 30 1.88 22.38 -6.51
N GLU A 31 1.37 21.46 -7.32
CA GLU A 31 1.77 21.35 -8.72
C GLU A 31 1.20 22.50 -9.56
N PRO A 32 2.02 23.09 -10.45
CA PRO A 32 1.56 24.17 -11.32
C PRO A 32 0.34 23.74 -12.15
N GLY A 33 -0.73 24.54 -12.09
CA GLY A 33 -1.96 24.31 -12.86
C GLY A 33 -2.98 23.39 -12.18
N PHE A 34 -2.60 22.61 -11.16
CA PHE A 34 -3.54 21.68 -10.50
C PHE A 34 -4.71 22.39 -9.82
N ILE A 35 -4.46 23.51 -9.12
CA ILE A 35 -5.53 24.28 -8.45
C ILE A 35 -6.49 24.90 -9.47
N ASP A 36 -5.99 25.37 -10.61
CA ASP A 36 -6.83 25.95 -11.65
C ASP A 36 -7.70 24.88 -12.34
N GLU A 37 -7.13 23.70 -12.55
CA GLU A 37 -7.86 22.53 -13.03
C GLU A 37 -8.96 22.10 -12.03
N LEU A 38 -8.63 22.06 -10.74
CA LEU A 38 -9.58 21.74 -9.68
C LEU A 38 -10.71 22.76 -9.62
N ARG A 39 -10.42 24.06 -9.80
CA ARG A 39 -11.45 25.12 -9.91
C ARG A 39 -12.34 24.96 -11.14
N ALA A 40 -11.79 24.43 -12.23
CA ALA A 40 -12.55 24.06 -13.41
C ALA A 40 -13.36 22.76 -13.23
N GLY A 41 -13.33 22.16 -12.02
CA GLY A 41 -14.04 20.94 -11.68
C GLY A 41 -13.41 19.69 -12.31
N ARG A 42 -12.08 19.67 -12.45
CA ARG A 42 -11.32 18.55 -13.02
C ARG A 42 -10.12 18.17 -12.15
N VAL A 43 -9.64 16.94 -12.30
CA VAL A 43 -8.37 16.45 -11.75
C VAL A 43 -7.76 15.52 -12.80
N GLU A 44 -6.52 15.78 -13.22
CA GLU A 44 -5.82 14.98 -14.24
C GLU A 44 -6.62 14.79 -15.54
N GLY A 45 -7.27 15.86 -16.01
CA GLY A 45 -8.11 15.90 -17.19
C GLY A 45 -9.52 15.31 -17.00
N MET A 46 -9.77 14.61 -15.90
CA MET A 46 -11.04 13.95 -15.61
C MET A 46 -12.01 14.90 -14.90
N PRO A 47 -13.31 14.89 -15.23
CA PRO A 47 -14.31 15.65 -14.48
C PRO A 47 -14.43 15.12 -13.05
N VAL A 48 -14.55 16.03 -12.08
CA VAL A 48 -14.83 15.67 -10.68
C VAL A 48 -16.29 15.24 -10.57
N ASP A 49 -16.50 13.93 -10.56
CA ASP A 49 -17.81 13.30 -10.41
C ASP A 49 -17.86 12.34 -9.21
N GLY A 50 -18.99 11.67 -9.03
CA GLY A 50 -19.17 10.71 -7.95
C GLY A 50 -18.24 9.51 -8.03
N PHE A 51 -17.82 9.10 -9.24
CA PHE A 51 -16.92 7.97 -9.41
C PHE A 51 -15.48 8.34 -9.02
N LEU A 52 -14.98 9.47 -9.53
CA LEU A 52 -13.63 9.95 -9.24
C LEU A 52 -13.43 10.20 -7.73
N THR A 53 -14.43 10.80 -7.08
CA THR A 53 -14.38 11.08 -5.63
C THR A 53 -14.36 9.81 -4.78
N VAL A 54 -15.10 8.77 -5.17
CA VAL A 54 -15.05 7.45 -4.51
C VAL A 54 -13.69 6.77 -4.74
N MET A 55 -13.17 6.82 -5.97
CA MET A 55 -11.87 6.26 -6.30
C MET A 55 -10.75 6.90 -5.48
N MET A 56 -10.69 8.23 -5.44
CA MET A 56 -9.74 9.01 -4.65
C MET A 56 -9.81 8.68 -3.16
N SER A 57 -11.03 8.59 -2.61
CA SER A 57 -11.24 8.19 -1.21
C SER A 57 -10.77 6.75 -0.96
N GLY A 58 -10.98 5.86 -1.93
CA GLY A 58 -10.55 4.46 -1.88
C GLY A 58 -9.05 4.30 -1.72
N PHE A 59 -8.24 5.15 -2.36
CA PHE A 59 -6.78 5.09 -2.21
C PHE A 59 -6.29 5.30 -0.79
N VAL A 60 -7.05 5.98 0.07
CA VAL A 60 -6.73 6.13 1.50
C VAL A 60 -7.46 5.09 2.35
N LEU A 61 -8.76 4.91 2.13
CA LEU A 61 -9.61 4.08 2.98
C LEU A 61 -9.36 2.57 2.81
N VAL A 62 -9.05 2.11 1.59
CA VAL A 62 -8.79 0.68 1.34
C VAL A 62 -7.52 0.22 2.09
N PRO A 63 -6.37 0.91 2.01
CA PRO A 63 -5.21 0.59 2.86
C PRO A 63 -5.55 0.54 4.35
N LEU A 64 -6.29 1.52 4.88
CA LEU A 64 -6.69 1.51 6.30
C LEU A 64 -7.61 0.33 6.65
N ALA A 65 -8.53 -0.03 5.76
CA ALA A 65 -9.36 -1.22 5.93
C ALA A 65 -8.49 -2.49 5.92
N LEU A 66 -7.49 -2.60 5.04
CA LEU A 66 -6.55 -3.71 4.99
C LEU A 66 -5.69 -3.81 6.25
N ALA A 67 -5.33 -2.67 6.87
CA ALA A 67 -4.65 -2.65 8.16
C ALA A 67 -5.50 -3.30 9.26
N VAL A 68 -6.80 -2.98 9.32
CA VAL A 68 -7.74 -3.59 10.29
C VAL A 68 -7.99 -5.06 9.95
N LEU A 69 -8.23 -5.38 8.68
CA LEU A 69 -8.51 -6.74 8.22
C LEU A 69 -7.34 -7.70 8.49
N THR A 70 -6.10 -7.19 8.55
CA THR A 70 -4.92 -7.99 8.92
C THR A 70 -5.07 -8.63 10.32
N PHE A 71 -5.80 -8.00 11.23
CA PHE A 71 -6.07 -8.55 12.57
C PHE A 71 -7.34 -9.41 12.63
N VAL A 72 -8.32 -9.15 11.76
CA VAL A 72 -9.63 -9.83 11.76
C VAL A 72 -9.58 -11.16 10.99
N LEU A 73 -8.83 -11.20 9.89
CA LEU A 73 -8.77 -12.38 9.02
C LEU A 73 -7.90 -13.49 9.64
N SER A 74 -8.26 -14.73 9.31
CA SER A 74 -7.42 -15.88 9.60
C SER A 74 -6.10 -15.78 8.83
N ASP A 75 -5.02 -16.35 9.36
CA ASP A 75 -3.67 -16.16 8.81
C ASP A 75 -3.60 -16.57 7.32
N ARG A 76 -4.29 -17.65 6.93
CA ARG A 76 -4.34 -18.08 5.53
C ARG A 76 -5.00 -17.05 4.60
N VAL A 77 -6.15 -16.51 5.00
CA VAL A 77 -6.91 -15.55 4.17
C VAL A 77 -6.23 -14.18 4.21
N GLY A 78 -5.80 -13.74 5.39
CA GLY A 78 -5.08 -12.49 5.59
C GLY A 78 -3.81 -12.42 4.75
N ARG A 79 -3.07 -13.53 4.60
CA ARG A 79 -1.92 -13.59 3.69
C ARG A 79 -2.29 -13.34 2.24
N TRP A 80 -3.32 -14.02 1.71
CA TRP A 80 -3.73 -13.82 0.33
C TRP A 80 -4.24 -12.41 0.07
N VAL A 81 -5.07 -11.87 0.97
CA VAL A 81 -5.58 -10.50 0.88
C VAL A 81 -4.43 -9.49 0.88
N ASN A 82 -3.47 -9.64 1.79
CA ASN A 82 -2.31 -8.75 1.86
C ASN A 82 -1.36 -8.93 0.67
N ALA A 83 -1.18 -10.14 0.15
CA ALA A 83 -0.35 -10.36 -1.05
C ALA A 83 -0.96 -9.67 -2.27
N VAL A 84 -2.26 -9.89 -2.53
CA VAL A 84 -2.96 -9.25 -3.66
C VAL A 84 -2.97 -7.73 -3.50
N GLY A 85 -3.30 -7.24 -2.30
CA GLY A 85 -3.29 -5.81 -1.99
C GLY A 85 -1.90 -5.20 -2.18
N GLY A 86 -0.86 -5.79 -1.58
CA GLY A 86 0.52 -5.29 -1.68
C GLY A 86 1.04 -5.29 -3.11
N ALA A 87 0.70 -6.31 -3.91
CA ALA A 87 1.06 -6.34 -5.33
C ALA A 87 0.37 -5.21 -6.11
N PHE A 88 -0.95 -5.06 -5.96
CA PHE A 88 -1.72 -4.04 -6.66
C PHE A 88 -1.28 -2.62 -6.30
N PHE A 89 -1.31 -2.29 -5.00
CA PHE A 89 -0.98 -0.96 -4.51
C PHE A 89 0.52 -0.63 -4.64
N GLY A 90 1.39 -1.63 -4.51
CA GLY A 90 2.82 -1.48 -4.72
C GLY A 90 3.16 -1.20 -6.18
N ALA A 91 2.63 -2.00 -7.12
CA ALA A 91 2.86 -1.79 -8.55
C ALA A 91 2.30 -0.45 -9.05
N MET A 92 1.11 -0.07 -8.57
CA MET A 92 0.51 1.23 -8.88
C MET A 92 1.39 2.40 -8.44
N MET A 93 2.00 2.34 -7.25
CA MET A 93 2.91 3.40 -6.79
C MET A 93 4.26 3.38 -7.49
N VAL A 94 4.73 2.21 -7.91
CA VAL A 94 5.90 2.14 -8.81
C VAL A 94 5.60 2.86 -10.12
N TRP A 95 4.39 2.69 -10.67
CA TRP A 95 3.96 3.44 -11.85
C TRP A 95 3.91 4.95 -11.59
N ASP A 96 3.30 5.37 -10.48
CA ASP A 96 3.18 6.77 -10.06
C ASP A 96 4.55 7.48 -9.93
N VAL A 97 5.59 6.77 -9.47
CA VAL A 97 6.97 7.29 -9.46
C VAL A 97 7.41 7.72 -10.86
N PHE A 98 7.12 6.91 -11.89
CA PHE A 98 7.51 7.22 -13.28
C PHE A 98 6.75 8.43 -13.83
N GLU A 99 5.48 8.58 -13.48
CA GLU A 99 4.66 9.74 -13.90
C GLU A 99 5.20 11.05 -13.31
N HIS A 100 5.71 11.02 -12.08
CA HIS A 100 6.21 12.21 -11.39
C HIS A 100 7.71 12.49 -11.60
N LEU A 101 8.43 11.76 -12.46
CA LEU A 101 9.87 11.99 -12.70
C LEU A 101 10.20 13.39 -13.25
N GLY A 102 9.23 14.09 -13.84
CA GLY A 102 9.34 15.47 -14.31
C GLY A 102 8.63 16.52 -13.44
N GLY A 103 7.98 16.09 -12.36
CA GLY A 103 7.15 16.94 -11.48
C GLY A 103 7.92 17.54 -10.31
N LEU A 104 7.21 17.83 -9.22
CA LEU A 104 7.83 18.28 -7.97
C LEU A 104 8.80 17.22 -7.44
N VAL A 105 10.02 17.60 -7.08
CA VAL A 105 11.07 16.67 -6.60
C VAL A 105 10.61 15.78 -5.44
N ALA A 106 9.70 16.27 -4.59
CA ALA A 106 9.17 15.52 -3.46
C ALA A 106 8.19 14.39 -3.87
N ALA A 107 7.44 14.55 -4.96
CA ALA A 107 6.41 13.60 -5.38
C ALA A 107 6.97 12.19 -5.70
N PRO A 108 7.97 12.02 -6.60
CA PRO A 108 8.50 10.69 -6.90
C PRO A 108 9.23 10.06 -5.71
N PHE A 109 9.76 10.87 -4.78
CA PHE A 109 10.36 10.35 -3.55
C PHE A 109 9.30 9.78 -2.60
N VAL A 110 8.21 10.52 -2.37
CA VAL A 110 7.09 10.03 -1.53
C VAL A 110 6.45 8.80 -2.17
N ALA A 111 6.14 8.85 -3.48
CA ALA A 111 5.60 7.72 -4.22
C ALA A 111 6.51 6.48 -4.12
N GLY A 112 7.83 6.66 -4.19
CA GLY A 112 8.81 5.57 -4.04
C GLY A 112 8.78 4.92 -2.65
N LEU A 113 8.64 5.71 -1.58
CA LEU A 113 8.50 5.18 -0.22
C LEU A 113 7.17 4.45 -0.02
N VAL A 114 6.09 4.97 -0.58
CA VAL A 114 4.76 4.35 -0.53
C VAL A 114 4.74 3.05 -1.35
N ALA A 115 5.39 3.03 -2.52
CA ALA A 115 5.61 1.85 -3.33
C ALA A 115 6.36 0.77 -2.54
N LEU A 116 7.45 1.16 -1.87
CA LEU A 116 8.21 0.24 -1.02
C LEU A 116 7.33 -0.35 0.08
N ALA A 117 6.46 0.44 0.71
CA ALA A 117 5.56 -0.08 1.73
C ALA A 117 4.61 -1.16 1.16
N GLY A 118 3.99 -0.93 0.01
CA GLY A 118 3.14 -1.92 -0.66
C GLY A 118 3.90 -3.19 -1.05
N LEU A 119 5.10 -3.04 -1.60
CA LEU A 119 5.97 -4.17 -1.97
C LEU A 119 6.46 -4.96 -0.76
N LEU A 120 6.73 -4.30 0.37
CA LEU A 120 7.07 -4.97 1.62
C LEU A 120 5.88 -5.72 2.20
N VAL A 121 4.65 -5.20 2.09
CA VAL A 121 3.45 -5.95 2.46
C VAL A 121 3.35 -7.24 1.63
N LEU A 122 3.53 -7.14 0.31
CA LEU A 122 3.54 -8.31 -0.57
C LEU A 122 4.62 -9.32 -0.14
N ALA A 123 5.86 -8.85 0.06
CA ALA A 123 6.97 -9.70 0.45
C ALA A 123 6.70 -10.42 1.79
N LEU A 124 6.19 -9.70 2.79
CA LEU A 124 5.86 -10.27 4.10
C LEU A 124 4.68 -11.25 4.03
N ALA A 125 3.71 -11.01 3.15
CA ALA A 125 2.58 -11.92 2.95
C ALA A 125 3.01 -13.24 2.27
N VAL A 126 4.00 -13.18 1.38
CA VAL A 126 4.51 -14.34 0.64
C VAL A 126 5.58 -15.12 1.42
N ALA A 127 6.44 -14.47 2.22
CA ALA A 127 7.63 -15.08 2.82
C ALA A 127 7.41 -15.93 4.09
N GLU A 128 6.26 -15.85 4.76
CA GLU A 128 5.99 -16.60 6.02
C GLU A 128 6.20 -18.13 5.93
N PRO A 129 5.75 -18.83 4.86
CA PRO A 129 5.95 -20.28 4.73
C PRO A 129 7.43 -20.69 4.77
N ALA A 130 8.34 -19.86 4.26
CA ALA A 130 9.76 -20.18 4.20
C ALA A 130 10.46 -20.03 5.56
N LEU A 131 10.02 -19.07 6.38
CA LEU A 131 10.57 -18.84 7.72
C LEU A 131 10.14 -19.94 8.70
N ASP A 132 8.89 -20.39 8.62
CA ASP A 132 8.41 -21.51 9.42
C ASP A 132 9.14 -22.81 9.09
N HIS A 133 9.44 -23.05 7.81
CA HIS A 133 10.22 -24.21 7.37
C HIS A 133 11.69 -24.11 7.81
N ALA A 134 12.28 -22.92 7.80
CA ALA A 134 13.65 -22.71 8.30
C ALA A 134 13.73 -22.88 9.81
N HIS A 135 12.73 -22.41 10.57
CA HIS A 135 12.64 -22.59 12.01
C HIS A 135 12.37 -24.04 12.41
N ALA A 136 11.48 -24.75 11.71
CA ALA A 136 11.22 -26.17 11.97
C ALA A 136 12.47 -27.04 11.73
N ARG A 137 13.23 -26.76 10.67
CA ARG A 137 14.52 -27.42 10.39
C ARG A 137 15.58 -27.11 11.44
N ARG A 138 15.70 -25.84 11.88
CA ARG A 138 16.64 -25.47 12.95
C ARG A 138 16.27 -26.04 14.32
N ALA A 139 14.98 -26.25 14.57
CA ALA A 139 14.47 -26.81 15.83
C ALA A 139 14.45 -28.35 15.86
N GLY A 140 14.89 -29.04 14.80
CA GLY A 140 14.90 -30.51 14.74
C GLY A 140 13.51 -31.16 14.84
N ARG A 141 12.44 -30.41 14.56
CA ARG A 141 11.07 -30.93 14.64
C ARG A 141 10.71 -31.67 13.35
N PRO A 142 10.12 -32.88 13.42
CA PRO A 142 9.68 -33.59 12.24
C PRO A 142 8.58 -32.80 11.54
N LEU A 143 8.70 -32.68 10.21
CA LEU A 143 7.68 -32.09 9.35
C LEU A 143 6.46 -33.02 9.39
N ALA A 144 5.34 -32.56 9.96
CA ALA A 144 4.07 -33.25 9.80
C ALA A 144 3.65 -33.11 8.33
N ALA A 145 3.60 -34.25 7.65
CA ALA A 145 3.20 -34.38 6.25
C ALA A 145 1.74 -33.98 6.02
#